data_AF-A0A6P5F2H3-F1
#
_entry.id   AF-A0A6P5F2H3-F1
#
_cell.length_a   1.000
_cell.length_b   1.000
_cell.length_c   1.000
_cell.angle_alpha   90.00
_cell.angle_beta   90.00
_cell.angle_gamma   90.00
#
_symmetry.space_group_name_H-M   'P 1'
#
loop_
_entity.id
_entity.type
_entity.pdbx_description
1 polymer ?
#
loop_
_entity_poly.entity_id
_entity_poly.type
_entity_poly.pdbx_seq_one_letter_code
_entity_poly.pdbx_strand_id
1 'polypeptide(L)'
;MSSSSSSSCTSGQLNVDNPVCFCGLKASQRTSLTFDNPGRRFYGCINYKRNSCDFFRWRDPEICERGKEYIIELLEQIGHLKKKVIALENEISTTPEDNYTLRKKLTNIENSRMALREEMDRLIAKITLVLAIQQSADC
;
A
#
# COMPACT_ATOMS: atom_id res chain seq x y z
N MET A 1 20.02 57.70 29.76
CA MET A 1 19.18 56.52 30.09
C MET A 1 18.03 56.59 29.11
N SER A 2 17.92 55.76 28.07
CA SER A 2 17.90 54.30 28.10
C SER A 2 18.38 53.72 26.77
N SER A 3 19.18 52.66 26.83
CA SER A 3 19.69 51.91 25.69
C SER A 3 18.72 50.77 25.38
N SER A 4 18.01 50.83 24.26
CA SER A 4 17.19 49.70 23.79
C SER A 4 18.06 48.79 22.92
N SER A 5 18.44 47.64 23.50
CA SER A 5 19.14 46.56 22.80
C SER A 5 18.11 45.74 22.03
N SER A 6 18.12 45.86 20.70
CA SER A 6 17.36 44.96 19.83
C SER A 6 18.14 43.67 19.67
N SER A 7 17.87 42.72 20.56
CA SER A 7 18.30 41.32 20.46
C SER A 7 17.78 40.73 19.15
N SER A 8 18.65 40.70 18.14
CA SER A 8 18.42 39.93 16.92
C SER A 8 18.65 38.47 17.26
N CYS A 9 17.56 37.72 17.45
CA CYS A 9 17.58 36.27 17.41
C CYS A 9 18.12 35.86 16.04
N THR A 10 19.41 35.56 15.99
CA THR A 10 20.05 34.91 14.85
C THR A 10 19.51 33.48 14.86
N SER A 11 18.33 33.29 14.28
CA SER A 11 17.89 31.99 13.80
C SER A 11 19.03 31.43 12.98
N GLY A 12 19.76 30.47 13.55
CA GLY A 12 20.98 29.93 13.00
C GLY A 12 20.76 29.63 11.52
N GLN A 13 21.42 30.39 10.66
CA GLN A 13 21.47 30.10 9.23
C GLN A 13 22.11 28.72 9.09
N LEU A 14 21.27 27.70 8.93
CA LEU A 14 21.70 26.40 8.43
C LEU A 14 22.09 26.59 6.97
N ASN A 15 23.32 27.06 6.73
CA ASN A 15 23.98 26.86 5.45
C ASN A 15 24.18 25.36 5.29
N VAL A 16 23.18 24.67 4.74
CA VAL A 16 23.27 23.24 4.41
C VAL A 16 23.90 23.12 3.03
N ASP A 17 25.16 23.50 2.93
CA ASP A 17 25.98 23.10 1.79
C ASP A 17 26.11 21.58 1.84
N ASN A 18 25.46 20.91 0.88
CA ASN A 18 25.53 19.47 0.73
C ASN A 18 26.99 19.07 0.47
N PRO A 19 27.65 18.33 1.38
CA PRO A 19 29.10 18.21 1.38
C PRO A 19 29.60 17.46 0.15
N VAL A 20 30.80 17.78 -0.30
CA VAL A 20 31.48 17.11 -1.41
C VAL A 20 32.34 15.98 -0.85
N CYS A 21 32.23 14.78 -1.44
CA CYS A 21 33.03 13.62 -1.05
C CYS A 21 34.47 13.69 -1.61
N PHE A 22 35.32 12.75 -1.24
CA PHE A 22 36.72 12.68 -1.71
C PHE A 22 36.86 12.45 -3.23
N CYS A 23 35.78 12.10 -3.93
CA CYS A 23 35.76 12.02 -5.40
C CYS A 23 35.46 13.36 -6.09
N GLY A 24 35.24 14.44 -5.34
CA GLY A 24 34.80 15.73 -5.91
C GLY A 24 33.31 15.78 -6.27
N LEU A 25 32.54 14.73 -5.95
CA LEU A 25 31.10 14.65 -6.19
C LEU A 25 30.30 15.07 -4.94
N LYS A 26 29.11 15.66 -5.14
CA LYS A 26 28.16 15.91 -4.04
C LYS A 26 27.79 14.60 -3.34
N ALA A 27 27.91 14.57 -2.02
CA ALA A 27 27.54 13.42 -1.21
C ALA A 27 26.02 13.21 -1.22
N SER A 28 25.60 11.95 -1.21
CA SER A 28 24.19 11.57 -1.13
C SER A 28 23.76 11.51 0.33
N GLN A 29 22.63 12.14 0.64
CA GLN A 29 22.01 11.98 1.95
C GLN A 29 21.26 10.65 2.03
N ARG A 30 21.44 9.94 3.14
CA ARG A 30 20.73 8.71 3.49
C ARG A 30 20.27 8.75 4.94
N THR A 31 19.31 7.92 5.29
CA THR A 31 18.83 7.73 6.66
C THR A 31 19.29 6.37 7.14
N SER A 32 19.94 6.33 8.30
CA SER A 32 20.31 5.06 8.93
C SER A 32 19.07 4.36 9.48
N LEU A 33 18.96 3.06 9.22
CA LEU A 33 17.91 2.19 9.75
C LEU A 33 18.49 1.11 10.67
N THR A 34 19.72 1.32 11.17
CA THR A 34 20.35 0.41 12.14
C THR A 34 19.83 0.68 13.54
N PHE A 35 19.89 -0.32 14.41
CA PHE A 35 19.50 -0.19 15.82
C PHE A 35 20.33 0.84 16.58
N ASP A 36 21.61 1.03 16.22
CA ASP A 36 22.51 1.97 16.89
C ASP A 36 22.20 3.44 16.56
N ASN A 37 21.77 3.69 15.31
CA ASN A 37 21.51 5.05 14.81
C ASN A 37 20.19 5.09 14.01
N PRO A 38 19.04 4.75 14.61
CA PRO A 38 17.79 4.64 13.88
C PRO A 38 17.30 6.04 13.50
N GLY A 39 16.90 6.22 12.23
CA GLY A 39 16.36 7.49 11.73
C GLY A 39 17.37 8.63 11.54
N ARG A 40 18.65 8.45 11.93
CA ARG A 40 19.67 9.49 11.84
C ARG A 40 20.16 9.68 10.41
N ARG A 41 20.12 10.90 9.88
CA ARG A 41 20.61 11.18 8.51
C ARG A 41 22.12 11.35 8.47
N PHE A 42 22.72 10.82 7.42
CA PHE A 42 24.14 10.97 7.10
C PHE A 42 24.33 11.28 5.63
N TYR A 43 25.49 11.84 5.30
CA TYR A 43 25.99 12.00 3.95
C TYR A 43 27.04 10.94 3.66
N GLY A 44 26.94 10.28 2.50
CA GLY A 44 27.92 9.31 2.04
C GLY A 44 28.21 9.46 0.55
N CYS A 45 29.37 8.98 0.11
CA CYS A 45 29.69 8.95 -1.31
C CYS A 45 28.66 8.10 -2.09
N ILE A 46 28.24 8.60 -3.26
CA ILE A 46 27.38 7.83 -4.18
C ILE A 46 28.08 6.58 -4.71
N ASN A 47 29.41 6.65 -4.85
CA ASN A 47 30.28 5.56 -5.31
C ASN A 47 30.90 4.75 -4.16
N TYR A 48 30.32 4.82 -2.95
CA TYR A 48 30.73 4.00 -1.81
C TYR A 48 30.82 2.53 -2.21
N LYS A 49 31.93 1.87 -1.87
CA LYS A 49 32.34 0.50 -2.26
C LYS A 49 32.67 0.24 -3.74
N ARG A 50 32.41 1.17 -4.67
CA ARG A 50 32.82 1.02 -6.09
C ARG A 50 34.22 1.57 -6.34
N ASN A 51 34.51 2.75 -5.82
CA ASN A 51 35.78 3.46 -6.03
C ASN A 51 36.58 3.61 -4.72
N SER A 52 36.30 2.79 -3.70
CA SER A 52 36.89 2.86 -2.36
C SER A 52 36.74 4.20 -1.61
N CYS A 53 35.87 5.10 -2.08
CA CYS A 53 35.58 6.34 -1.37
C CYS A 53 34.70 6.06 -0.15
N ASP A 54 35.25 6.31 1.02
CA ASP A 54 34.68 6.05 2.35
C ASP A 54 34.14 7.32 3.02
N PHE A 55 34.00 8.42 2.27
CA PHE A 55 33.43 9.67 2.78
C PHE A 55 32.11 9.41 3.50
N PHE A 56 32.06 9.83 4.76
CA PHE A 56 30.92 9.70 5.65
C PHE A 56 30.84 10.91 6.59
N ARG A 57 29.64 11.47 6.76
CA ARG A 57 29.40 12.54 7.75
C ARG A 57 27.97 12.51 8.26
N TRP A 58 27.79 12.58 9.58
CA TRP A 58 26.45 12.76 10.17
C TRP A 58 25.87 14.14 9.81
N ARG A 59 24.62 14.17 9.34
CA ARG A 59 23.86 15.41 9.13
C ARG A 59 23.22 15.86 10.43
N ASP A 60 22.53 14.92 11.08
CA ASP A 60 21.78 15.18 12.30
C ASP A 60 22.61 14.81 13.53
N PRO A 61 22.37 15.47 14.68
CA PRO A 61 22.84 14.97 15.96
C PRO A 61 22.23 13.60 16.27
N GLU A 62 22.75 12.96 17.32
CA GLU A 62 22.11 11.77 17.86
C GLU A 62 20.73 12.11 18.41
N ILE A 63 19.78 11.22 18.17
CA ILE A 63 18.45 11.31 18.77
C ILE A 63 18.51 10.76 20.20
N CYS A 64 17.62 11.24 21.07
CA CYS A 64 17.54 10.75 22.44
C CYS A 64 17.13 9.28 22.49
N GLU A 65 17.45 8.60 23.60
CA GLU A 65 17.22 7.16 23.75
C GLU A 65 15.75 6.77 23.57
N ARG A 66 14.82 7.55 24.15
CA ARG A 66 13.38 7.39 23.94
C ARG A 66 12.98 7.50 22.46
N GLY A 67 13.65 8.37 21.71
CA GLY A 67 13.43 8.50 20.27
C GLY A 67 13.91 7.27 19.51
N LYS A 68 15.02 6.66 19.92
CA LYS A 68 15.53 5.41 19.33
C LYS A 68 14.56 4.27 19.58
N GLU A 69 14.12 4.08 20.83
CA GLU A 69 13.14 3.05 21.22
C GLU A 69 11.88 3.12 20.36
N TYR A 70 11.31 4.33 20.20
CA TYR A 70 10.11 4.53 19.39
C TYR A 70 10.33 4.20 17.91
N ILE A 71 11.45 4.63 17.31
CA ILE A 71 11.74 4.33 15.91
C ILE A 71 11.97 2.82 15.72
N ILE A 72 12.63 2.15 16.66
CA ILE A 72 12.83 0.69 16.62
C ILE A 72 11.49 -0.03 16.62
N GLU A 73 10.59 0.32 17.54
CA GLU A 73 9.24 -0.25 17.60
C GLU A 73 8.49 -0.06 16.27
N LEU A 74 8.56 1.13 15.68
CA LEU A 74 7.95 1.39 14.38
C LEU A 74 8.57 0.56 13.24
N LEU A 75 9.88 0.35 13.24
CA LEU A 75 10.55 -0.50 12.25
C LEU A 75 10.10 -1.97 12.35
N GLU A 76 9.90 -2.47 13.57
CA GLU A 76 9.34 -3.81 13.81
C GLU A 76 7.90 -3.92 13.31
N GLN A 77 7.06 -2.92 13.60
CA GLN A 77 5.69 -2.86 13.11
C GLN A 77 5.64 -2.84 11.57
N ILE A 78 6.50 -2.04 10.92
CA ILE A 78 6.64 -2.04 9.45
C ILE A 78 7.03 -3.43 8.94
N GLY A 79 7.95 -4.12 9.63
CA GLY A 79 8.35 -5.48 9.29
C GLY A 79 7.18 -6.48 9.35
N HIS A 80 6.37 -6.39 10.41
CA HIS A 80 5.16 -7.22 10.57
C HIS A 80 4.11 -6.93 9.50
N LEU A 81 3.85 -5.65 9.23
CA LEU A 81 2.88 -5.25 8.20
C LEU A 81 3.31 -5.70 6.82
N LYS A 82 4.60 -5.61 6.48
CA LYS A 82 5.12 -6.15 5.21
C LYS A 82 4.87 -7.66 5.07
N LYS A 83 5.09 -8.43 6.14
CA LYS A 83 4.80 -9.87 6.13
C LYS A 83 3.30 -10.15 5.95
N LYS A 84 2.43 -9.40 6.61
CA LYS A 84 0.98 -9.50 6.44
C LYS A 84 0.54 -9.18 5.02
N VAL A 85 1.08 -8.13 4.41
CA VAL A 85 0.79 -7.77 3.01
C VAL A 85 1.15 -8.93 2.09
N ILE A 86 2.36 -9.49 2.21
CA ILE A 86 2.79 -10.64 1.39
C ILE A 86 1.89 -11.86 1.61
N ALA A 87 1.51 -12.16 2.86
CA ALA A 87 0.60 -13.28 3.15
C ALA A 87 -0.77 -13.08 2.50
N LEU A 88 -1.36 -11.89 2.64
CA LEU A 88 -2.64 -11.55 2.03
C LEU A 88 -2.57 -11.56 0.50
N GLU A 89 -1.49 -11.07 -0.10
CA GLU A 89 -1.27 -11.14 -1.54
C GLU A 89 -1.23 -12.58 -2.04
N ASN A 90 -0.58 -13.49 -1.31
CA ASN A 90 -0.57 -14.92 -1.63
C ASN A 90 -1.95 -15.58 -1.46
N GLU A 91 -2.72 -15.20 -0.43
CA GLU A 91 -4.11 -15.65 -0.25
C GLU A 91 -5.01 -15.17 -1.40
N ILE A 92 -4.86 -13.92 -1.85
CA ILE A 92 -5.56 -13.39 -3.03
C ILE A 92 -5.15 -14.16 -4.31
N SER A 93 -3.88 -14.56 -4.42
CA SER A 93 -3.40 -15.35 -5.55
C SER A 93 -3.88 -16.81 -5.56
N THR A 94 -4.31 -17.36 -4.42
CA THR A 94 -4.74 -18.76 -4.28
C THR A 94 -6.27 -18.93 -4.25
N THR A 95 -7.01 -17.88 -3.93
CA THR A 95 -8.48 -17.77 -4.08
C THR A 95 -9.09 -17.71 -5.50
N PRO A 96 -8.36 -17.63 -6.64
CA PRO A 96 -8.97 -17.63 -7.98
C PRO A 96 -9.73 -18.92 -8.33
N GLU A 97 -9.30 -20.07 -7.81
CA GLU A 97 -9.87 -21.38 -8.14
C GLU A 97 -11.32 -21.51 -7.65
N ASP A 98 -11.59 -21.04 -6.44
CA ASP A 98 -12.95 -20.99 -5.89
C ASP A 98 -13.81 -19.99 -6.64
N ASN A 99 -13.26 -18.84 -7.03
CA ASN A 99 -14.02 -17.82 -7.76
C ASN A 99 -14.44 -18.31 -9.16
N TYR A 100 -13.54 -18.97 -9.89
CA TYR A 100 -13.85 -19.59 -11.18
C TYR A 100 -14.94 -20.66 -11.04
N THR A 101 -14.80 -21.53 -10.03
CA THR A 101 -15.76 -22.61 -9.76
C THR A 101 -17.14 -22.04 -9.40
N LEU A 102 -17.20 -21.01 -8.55
CA LEU A 102 -18.45 -20.34 -8.18
C LEU A 102 -19.10 -19.64 -9.38
N ARG A 103 -18.34 -18.96 -10.24
CA ARG A 103 -18.87 -18.36 -11.49
C ARG A 103 -19.45 -19.40 -12.43
N LYS A 104 -18.78 -20.55 -12.59
CA LYS A 104 -19.29 -21.66 -13.41
C LYS A 104 -20.59 -22.23 -12.83
N LYS A 105 -20.68 -22.43 -11.51
CA LYS A 105 -21.92 -22.85 -10.85
C LYS A 105 -23.03 -21.82 -11.05
N LEU A 106 -22.73 -20.52 -10.95
CA LEU A 106 -23.69 -19.44 -11.15
C LEU A 106 -24.28 -19.47 -12.57
N THR A 107 -23.43 -19.52 -13.60
CA THR A 107 -23.89 -19.59 -15.01
C THR A 107 -24.76 -20.83 -15.29
N ASN A 108 -24.41 -21.99 -14.72
CA ASN A 108 -25.23 -23.20 -14.83
C ASN A 108 -26.62 -23.04 -14.19
N ILE A 109 -26.67 -22.42 -13.00
CA ILE A 109 -27.94 -22.15 -12.31
C ILE A 109 -28.77 -21.14 -13.09
N GLU A 110 -28.15 -20.09 -13.64
CA GLU A 110 -28.83 -19.08 -14.45
C GLU A 110 -29.44 -19.68 -15.72
N ASN A 111 -28.70 -20.54 -16.43
CA ASN A 111 -29.20 -21.25 -17.60
C ASN A 111 -30.37 -22.17 -17.24
N SER A 112 -30.26 -22.91 -16.13
CA SER A 112 -31.34 -23.76 -15.63
C SER A 112 -32.58 -22.95 -15.26
N ARG A 113 -32.39 -21.79 -14.62
CA ARG A 113 -33.46 -20.85 -14.27
C ARG A 113 -34.16 -20.30 -15.51
N MET A 114 -33.40 -19.96 -16.58
CA MET A 114 -33.98 -19.50 -17.83
C MET A 114 -34.82 -20.59 -18.50
N ALA A 115 -34.31 -21.82 -18.58
CA ALA A 115 -35.05 -22.94 -19.15
C ALA A 115 -36.37 -23.21 -18.40
N LEU A 116 -36.33 -23.22 -17.06
CA LEU A 116 -37.54 -23.37 -16.25
C LEU A 116 -38.54 -22.22 -16.44
N ARG A 117 -38.05 -20.99 -16.62
CA ARG A 117 -38.91 -19.84 -16.92
C ARG A 117 -39.60 -20.00 -18.27
N GLU A 118 -38.88 -20.41 -19.32
CA GLU A 118 -39.48 -20.67 -20.64
C GLU A 118 -40.52 -21.78 -20.58
N GLU A 119 -40.26 -22.84 -19.82
CA GLU A 119 -41.21 -23.93 -19.61
C GLU A 119 -42.47 -23.45 -18.90
N MET A 120 -42.32 -22.64 -17.84
CA MET A 120 -43.42 -22.00 -17.14
C MET A 120 -44.25 -21.12 -18.09
N ASP A 121 -43.61 -20.28 -18.92
CA ASP A 121 -44.30 -19.41 -19.86
C ASP A 121 -45.09 -20.20 -20.92
N ARG A 122 -44.54 -21.35 -21.38
CA ARG A 122 -45.27 -22.28 -22.29
C ARG A 122 -46.49 -22.88 -21.62
N LEU A 123 -46.39 -23.28 -20.35
CA LEU A 123 -47.52 -23.84 -19.62
C LEU A 123 -48.61 -22.79 -19.39
N ILE A 124 -48.23 -21.56 -19.05
CA ILE A 124 -49.15 -20.43 -18.93
C ILE A 124 -49.91 -20.23 -20.24
N ALA A 125 -49.20 -20.18 -21.39
CA ALA A 125 -49.83 -20.02 -22.69
C ALA A 125 -50.83 -21.15 -23.02
N LYS A 126 -50.49 -22.40 -22.69
CA LYS A 126 -51.41 -23.55 -22.85
C LYS A 126 -52.67 -23.39 -22.01
N ILE A 127 -52.52 -22.96 -20.75
CA ILE A 127 -53.66 -22.73 -19.85
C ILE A 127 -54.55 -21.61 -20.41
N THR A 128 -53.97 -20.49 -20.85
CA THR A 128 -54.73 -19.38 -21.45
C THR A 128 -55.52 -19.82 -22.68
N LEU A 129 -54.93 -20.66 -23.54
CA LEU A 129 -55.63 -21.19 -24.71
C LEU A 129 -56.83 -22.07 -24.33
N VAL A 130 -56.66 -22.98 -23.37
CA VAL A 130 -57.74 -23.86 -22.89
C VAL A 130 -58.89 -23.03 -22.30
N LEU A 131 -58.57 -22.02 -21.49
CA LEU A 131 -59.57 -21.12 -20.92
C LEU A 131 -60.33 -20.33 -22.00
N ALA A 132 -59.65 -19.86 -23.04
CA ALA A 132 -60.28 -19.15 -24.15
C ALA A 132 -61.25 -20.04 -24.94
N ILE A 133 -60.87 -21.31 -25.17
CA ILE A 133 -61.74 -22.28 -25.85
C ILE A 133 -63.00 -22.54 -25.01
N GLN A 134 -62.86 -22.78 -23.70
CA GLN A 134 -64.00 -23.03 -22.82
C GLN A 134 -65.01 -21.87 -22.83
N GLN A 135 -64.55 -20.62 -22.75
CA GLN A 135 -65.41 -19.43 -22.79
C GLN A 135 -66.19 -19.27 -24.10
N SER A 136 -65.66 -19.78 -25.22
CA SER A 136 -66.34 -19.74 -26.52
C SER A 136 -67.33 -20.88 -26.74
N ALA A 137 -67.22 -21.97 -25.98
CA ALA A 137 -68.13 -23.11 -26.02
C ALA A 137 -69.33 -22.94 -25.07
N ASP A 138 -69.20 -22.09 -24.05
CA ASP A 138 -70.25 -21.75 -23.07
C ASP A 138 -71.17 -20.58 -23.54
N CYS A 139 -71.11 -20.22 -24.84
CA CYS A 139 -71.98 -19.22 -25.50
C CYS A 139 -73.07 -19.87 -26.36
#